data_AF-A0A8S0FXE6-F1
#
_entry.id   AF-A0A8S0FXE6-F1
#
_cell.length_a   1.000
_cell.length_b   1.000
_cell.length_c   1.000
_cell.angle_alpha   90.00
_cell.angle_beta   90.00
_cell.angle_gamma   90.00
#
_symmetry.space_group_name_H-M   'P 1'
#
loop_
_entity.id
_entity.type
_entity.pdbx_description
1 polymer ?
#
loop_
_entity_poly.entity_id
_entity_poly.type
_entity_poly.pdbx_seq_one_letter_code
_entity_poly.pdbx_strand_id
1 'polypeptide(L)' 'MQLWAAPATVNVEVLQDKLDHPWALAFLPDNHGMLITLRGGELRHWQAGKGLSAPLSGVPATFGRTGRAACWTWF' A
#
# COMPACT_ATOMS: atom_id res chain seq x y z
N MET A 1 -27.29 -29.68 -6.81
CA MET A 1 -27.33 -29.08 -5.45
C MET A 1 -26.11 -28.17 -5.33
N GLN A 2 -26.26 -26.85 -5.50
CA GLN A 2 -25.16 -25.90 -5.33
C GLN A 2 -25.19 -25.43 -3.87
N LEU A 3 -24.22 -25.84 -3.06
CA LEU A 3 -24.03 -25.35 -1.70
C LEU A 3 -23.38 -23.97 -1.77
N TRP A 4 -24.12 -22.92 -1.44
CA TRP A 4 -23.56 -21.61 -1.19
C TRP A 4 -23.02 -21.57 0.25
N ALA A 5 -21.80 -21.06 0.43
CA ALA A 5 -21.24 -20.85 1.76
C ALA A 5 -21.99 -19.71 2.46
N ALA A 6 -22.43 -19.93 3.70
CA ALA A 6 -22.95 -18.87 4.55
C ALA A 6 -21.83 -17.84 4.85
N PRO A 7 -22.13 -16.54 4.92
CA PRO A 7 -21.12 -15.53 5.21
C PRO A 7 -20.55 -15.73 6.62
N ALA A 8 -19.22 -15.77 6.74
CA ALA A 8 -18.53 -15.86 8.02
C ALA A 8 -18.55 -14.50 8.74
N THR A 9 -18.72 -14.52 10.06
CA THR A 9 -18.58 -13.32 10.90
C THR A 9 -17.09 -12.94 10.99
N VAL A 10 -16.75 -11.77 10.47
CA VAL A 10 -15.38 -11.20 10.53
C VAL A 10 -15.38 -9.96 11.40
N ASN A 11 -14.31 -9.76 12.18
CA ASN A 11 -14.06 -8.52 12.89
C ASN A 11 -13.22 -7.59 12.00
N VAL A 12 -13.63 -6.33 11.89
CA VAL A 12 -12.97 -5.32 11.06
C VAL A 12 -12.57 -4.16 11.95
N GLU A 13 -11.27 -3.90 12.04
CA GLU A 13 -10.71 -2.77 12.77
C GLU A 13 -10.06 -1.79 11.78
N VAL A 14 -10.41 -0.51 11.88
CA VAL A 14 -9.84 0.54 11.02
C VAL A 14 -8.54 1.05 11.66
N LEU A 15 -7.41 0.57 11.15
CA LEU A 15 -6.08 0.97 11.62
C LEU A 15 -5.64 2.35 11.09
N GLN A 16 -6.05 2.70 9.87
CA GLN A 16 -5.74 3.97 9.23
C GLN A 16 -6.80 4.33 8.20
N ASP A 17 -7.31 5.56 8.27
CA ASP A 17 -8.23 6.14 7.29
C ASP A 17 -7.52 7.16 6.36
N LYS A 18 -8.26 7.63 5.35
CA LYS A 18 -7.85 8.69 4.40
C LYS A 18 -6.59 8.38 3.59
N LEU A 19 -6.39 7.11 3.22
CA LEU A 19 -5.35 6.71 2.28
C LEU A 19 -5.86 6.88 0.84
N ASP A 20 -5.12 7.63 0.03
CA ASP A 20 -5.48 7.85 -1.37
C ASP A 20 -5.08 6.63 -2.23
N HIS A 21 -6.07 5.80 -2.57
CA HIS A 21 -5.91 4.61 -3.42
C HIS A 21 -4.70 3.72 -3.03
N PRO A 22 -4.76 3.06 -1.86
CA PRO A 22 -3.70 2.13 -1.46
C PRO A 22 -3.63 0.95 -2.43
N TRP A 23 -2.43 0.65 -2.92
CA TRP A 23 -2.20 -0.45 -3.87
C TRP A 23 -1.62 -1.68 -3.16
N ALA A 24 -0.51 -1.50 -2.45
CA ALA A 24 0.18 -2.59 -1.77
C ALA A 24 0.69 -2.16 -0.40
N LEU A 25 0.88 -3.15 0.47
CA LEU A 25 1.45 -2.99 1.80
C LEU A 25 2.56 -4.02 2.03
N ALA A 26 3.55 -3.66 2.85
CA ALA A 26 4.67 -4.52 3.23
C ALA A 26 4.93 -4.41 4.74
N PHE A 27 4.96 -5.53 5.45
CA PHE A 27 5.23 -5.56 6.89
C PHE A 27 6.74 -5.43 7.16
N LEU A 28 7.09 -4.61 8.14
CA LEU A 28 8.46 -4.50 8.62
C LEU A 28 8.69 -5.47 9.79
N PRO A 29 9.92 -6.01 9.93
CA PRO A 29 10.28 -6.85 11.08
C PRO A 29 10.26 -6.06 12.40
N ASP A 30 10.38 -6.76 13.52
CA ASP A 30 10.53 -6.20 14.88
C ASP A 30 9.41 -5.23 15.32
N ASN A 31 8.17 -5.45 14.87
CA ASN A 31 7.02 -4.59 15.17
C ASN A 31 7.21 -3.13 14.73
N HIS A 32 8.06 -2.88 13.74
CA HIS A 32 8.22 -1.55 13.16
C HIS A 32 7.03 -1.12 12.29
N GLY A 33 5.96 -1.92 12.19
CA GLY A 33 4.74 -1.54 11.48
C GLY A 33 4.74 -1.99 10.02
N MET A 34 4.23 -1.17 9.12
CA MET A 34 4.11 -1.50 7.70
C MET A 34 4.32 -0.30 6.78
N LEU A 35 4.82 -0.56 5.58
CA LEU A 35 4.85 0.39 4.49
C LEU A 35 3.58 0.26 3.65
N ILE A 36 3.05 1.38 3.20
CA ILE A 36 1.85 1.50 2.38
C ILE A 36 2.23 2.27 1.12
N THR A 37 1.99 1.68 -0.04
CA THR A 37 2.14 2.33 -1.34
C THR A 37 0.80 2.87 -1.81
N LEU A 38 0.78 4.15 -2.16
CA LEU A 38 -0.37 4.83 -2.74
C LEU A 38 -0.18 4.96 -4.24
N ARG A 39 -1.26 4.84 -5.02
CA ARG A 39 -1.21 4.92 -6.48
C ARG A 39 -0.63 6.25 -7.01
N GLY A 40 -0.69 7.33 -6.21
CA GLY A 40 -0.06 8.62 -6.50
C GLY A 40 1.47 8.62 -6.50
N GLY A 41 2.10 7.48 -6.15
CA GLY A 41 3.55 7.34 -6.06
C GLY A 41 4.14 7.65 -4.71
N GLU A 42 3.28 7.76 -3.70
CA GLU A 42 3.72 7.95 -2.32
C GLU A 42 3.94 6.59 -1.66
N LEU A 43 5.05 6.48 -0.94
CA LEU A 43 5.28 5.41 0.02
C LEU A 43 5.21 6.01 1.41
N ARG A 44 4.31 5.49 2.24
CA ARG A 44 4.12 5.97 3.62
C ARG A 44 4.40 4.84 4.59
N HIS A 45 4.95 5.18 5.74
CA HIS A 45 5.18 4.24 6.83
C HIS A 45 4.08 4.40 7.87
N TRP A 46 3.39 3.32 8.20
CA TRP A 46 2.41 3.28 9.28
C TRP A 46 2.97 2.45 10.43
N GLN A 47 2.86 2.95 11.66
CA GLN A 47 3.22 2.21 12.86
C GLN A 47 2.11 2.37 13.92
N ALA A 48 1.77 1.25 14.56
CA ALA A 48 0.83 1.26 15.69
C ALA A 48 1.27 2.25 16.78
N GLY A 49 0.36 3.11 17.22
CA GLY A 49 0.63 4.16 18.22
C GLY A 49 1.28 5.44 17.69
N LYS A 50 1.93 5.41 16.51
CA LYS A 50 2.49 6.61 15.86
C LYS A 50 1.66 7.13 14.69
N GLY A 51 0.86 6.25 14.08
CA GLY A 51 0.06 6.57 12.90
C GLY A 51 0.89 6.58 11.62
N LEU A 52 0.44 7.36 10.64
CA LEU A 52 1.00 7.45 9.30
C LEU A 52 2.08 8.54 9.21
N SER A 53 3.23 8.19 8.64
CA SER A 53 4.33 9.12 8.38
C SER A 53 4.03 10.05 7.21
N ALA A 54 4.85 11.11 7.10
CA ALA A 54 4.99 11.85 5.85
C ALA A 54 5.46 10.89 4.71
N PRO A 55 5.18 11.24 3.44
CA PRO A 55 5.69 10.48 2.30
C PRO A 55 7.22 10.32 2.38
N LEU A 56 7.69 9.07 2.29
CA LEU A 56 9.10 8.75 2.29
C LEU A 56 9.75 9.26 1.00
N SER A 57 10.80 10.06 1.13
CA SER A 57 11.61 10.53 0.01
C SER A 57 12.53 9.41 -0.50
N GLY A 58 12.69 9.29 -1.82
CA GLY A 58 13.58 8.30 -2.44
C GLY A 58 12.86 7.16 -3.15
N VAL A 59 11.52 7.16 -3.18
CA VAL A 59 10.78 6.36 -4.14
C VAL A 59 10.95 6.93 -5.55
N PRO A 60 11.22 6.09 -6.57
CA PRO A 60 11.29 6.56 -7.95
C PRO A 60 9.97 7.23 -8.30
N ALA A 61 10.04 8.42 -8.89
CA ALA A 61 8.87 9.15 -9.35
C ALA A 61 8.00 8.21 -10.19
N THR A 62 6.77 7.94 -9.74
CA THR A 62 5.86 7.08 -10.47
C THR A 62 5.56 7.68 -11.83
N PHE A 63 5.63 6.85 -12.86
CA PHE A 63 5.44 7.20 -14.27
C PHE A 63 3.98 7.54 -14.57
N GLY A 64 3.48 8.64 -14.01
CA GLY A 64 2.22 9.27 -14.37
C GLY A 64 2.53 10.57 -15.07
N ARG A 65 2.44 10.58 -16.41
CA ARG A 65 2.43 11.78 -17.28
C ARG A 65 3.80 12.27 -17.78
N THR A 66 4.47 11.50 -18.63
CA THR A 66 5.10 12.02 -19.88
C THR A 66 5.56 10.86 -20.77
N GLY A 67 5.16 10.88 -22.03
CA GLY A 67 5.48 9.84 -23.00
C GLY A 67 6.98 9.73 -23.25
N ARG A 68 7.55 8.59 -22.84
CA ARG A 68 8.56 7.80 -23.56
C ARG A 68 8.75 6.55 -22.73
N ALA A 69 8.18 5.43 -23.19
CA ALA A 69 8.42 4.12 -22.62
C ALA A 69 9.93 3.90 -22.54
N ALA A 70 10.48 3.85 -21.33
CA ALA A 70 11.79 3.28 -21.12
C ALA A 70 11.64 1.80 -21.46
N CYS A 71 12.16 1.45 -22.64
CA CYS A 71 12.32 0.10 -23.12
C CYS A 71 13.01 -0.71 -22.01
N TRP A 72 12.24 -1.56 -21.34
CA TRP A 72 12.75 -2.62 -20.49
C TRP A 72 13.42 -3.64 -21.41
N THR A 73 14.67 -3.40 -21.78
CA THR A 73 15.50 -4.43 -22.37
C THR A 73 15.94 -5.33 -21.23
N TRP A 74 15.29 -6.49 -21.16
CA TRP A 74 15.82 -7.68 -20.52
C TRP A 74 17.29 -7.87 -20.92
N PHE A 75 18.19 -7.72 -19.97
CA PHE A 75 19.48 -8.42 -19.88
C PHE A 75 19.79 -8.66 -18.40
#